data_AF-A0A9D2S6H8-F1
#
_entry.id   AF-A0A9D2S6H8-F1
#
_cell.length_a   1.000
_cell.length_b   1.000
_cell.length_c   1.000
_cell.angle_alpha   90.00
_cell.angle_beta   90.00
_cell.angle_gamma   90.00
#
_symmetry.space_group_name_H-M   'P 1'
#
loop_
_entity.id
_entity.type
_entity.pdbx_description
1 polymer ?
#
loop_
_entity_poly.entity_id
_entity_poly.type
_entity_poly.pdbx_seq_one_letter_code
_entity_poly.pdbx_strand_id
1 'polypeptide(L)'
;MHSAAAVSTAASQAEASISRRPAPAYDSRDLESILAAVTAEAEAAAQTVEEESVLLLEALGDSYDTYEANGAAVAEFYSGSLRDAQALYAAFEAMSLDYFRCVAAQGVEDYDTWDSALEDFYDVWDDGMEDYYDAWDDAYGELYDRCDTLLEDAPHSAYSDRWSEMYEAYSDAWSGMYEAYSDAWSSTYDTYSDVWRGFYDGETDVDRILQATAPEPELTSEPEVPSEPEAVPEPESVPLPEISSAPESLPEAEPAASEPIPADGIRPAFRQAMESYEAFFDEYVAFMQSYAQSDNVLEMLADYSDFMNRYAQAMEEFEALDDGTLTPQEANYYAQVSLRITEKLLETV
;
A
#
# COMPACT_ATOMS: atom_id res chain seq x y z
N MET A 1 -13.16 -34.97 12.73
CA MET A 1 -13.66 -35.42 11.41
C MET A 1 -14.87 -34.65 10.89
N HIS A 2 -15.74 -34.04 11.71
CA HIS A 2 -16.83 -33.18 11.19
C HIS A 2 -16.48 -31.67 11.04
N SER A 3 -15.43 -31.14 11.70
CA SER A 3 -15.06 -29.70 11.56
C SER A 3 -14.30 -29.36 10.27
N ALA A 4 -13.18 -30.04 9.99
CA ALA A 4 -12.32 -29.72 8.83
C ALA A 4 -13.07 -29.80 7.48
N ALA A 5 -14.08 -30.67 7.38
CA ALA A 5 -14.93 -30.77 6.19
C ALA A 5 -15.87 -29.55 6.02
N ALA A 6 -16.25 -28.86 7.10
CA ALA A 6 -17.09 -27.66 7.00
C ALA A 6 -16.30 -26.48 6.46
N VAL A 7 -15.11 -26.21 7.00
CA VAL A 7 -14.19 -25.16 6.53
C VAL A 7 -13.78 -25.41 5.06
N SER A 8 -13.39 -26.65 4.73
CA SER A 8 -13.07 -27.04 3.35
C SER A 8 -14.25 -26.98 2.37
N THR A 9 -15.49 -27.17 2.83
CA THR A 9 -16.69 -27.02 1.97
C THR A 9 -17.08 -25.56 1.79
N ALA A 10 -16.84 -24.69 2.78
CA ALA A 10 -17.00 -23.24 2.62
C ALA A 10 -15.99 -22.69 1.61
N ALA A 11 -14.70 -23.02 1.75
CA ALA A 11 -13.65 -22.64 0.80
C ALA A 11 -13.95 -23.11 -0.64
N SER A 12 -14.37 -24.37 -0.83
CA SER A 12 -14.69 -24.90 -2.17
C SER A 12 -15.98 -24.32 -2.80
N GLN A 13 -16.84 -23.63 -2.03
CA GLN A 13 -17.94 -22.84 -2.58
C GLN A 13 -17.53 -21.39 -2.91
N ALA A 14 -16.39 -20.91 -2.40
CA ALA A 14 -15.87 -19.57 -2.64
C ALA A 14 -15.05 -19.45 -3.96
N GLU A 15 -14.55 -20.56 -4.52
CA GLU A 15 -13.78 -20.58 -5.79
C GLU A 15 -14.62 -20.24 -7.06
N ALA A 16 -15.89 -19.87 -6.92
CA ALA A 16 -16.86 -19.89 -8.03
C ALA A 16 -17.71 -18.61 -8.22
N SER A 17 -17.15 -17.43 -7.98
CA SER A 17 -17.58 -16.17 -8.62
C SER A 17 -16.46 -15.13 -8.61
N ILE A 18 -16.33 -14.38 -9.71
CA ILE A 18 -15.60 -13.11 -9.74
C ILE A 18 -16.50 -12.07 -9.04
N SER A 19 -15.97 -11.42 -8.01
CA SER A 19 -16.68 -10.76 -6.91
C SER A 19 -17.52 -11.69 -6.02
N ARG A 20 -17.19 -11.72 -4.71
CA ARG A 20 -18.04 -12.35 -3.68
C ARG A 20 -19.29 -11.51 -3.38
N ARG A 21 -19.26 -10.20 -3.65
CA ARG A 21 -20.41 -9.30 -3.42
C ARG A 21 -21.33 -9.16 -4.64
N PRO A 22 -22.66 -9.12 -4.42
CA PRO A 22 -23.57 -8.57 -5.43
C PRO A 22 -23.27 -7.08 -5.61
N ALA A 23 -23.47 -6.55 -6.83
CA ALA A 23 -23.34 -5.12 -7.06
C ALA A 23 -24.34 -4.32 -6.20
N PRO A 24 -23.98 -3.12 -5.70
CA PRO A 24 -24.84 -2.29 -4.87
C PRO A 24 -26.15 -1.95 -5.58
N ALA A 25 -27.23 -1.85 -4.79
CA ALA A 25 -28.59 -1.65 -5.30
C ALA A 25 -29.14 -0.28 -4.90
N TYR A 26 -29.04 0.69 -5.81
CA TYR A 26 -29.47 2.09 -5.66
C TYR A 26 -30.29 2.58 -6.86
N ASP A 27 -30.98 3.72 -6.72
CA ASP A 27 -31.55 4.47 -7.86
C ASP A 27 -30.56 5.53 -8.31
N SER A 28 -29.91 5.34 -9.47
CA SER A 28 -28.95 6.30 -10.04
C SER A 28 -29.55 7.64 -10.50
N ARG A 29 -30.82 7.91 -10.16
CA ARG A 29 -31.47 9.22 -10.34
C ARG A 29 -31.81 9.92 -9.02
N ASP A 30 -31.35 9.41 -7.89
CA ASP A 30 -31.63 9.94 -6.56
C ASP A 30 -30.33 10.06 -5.74
N LEU A 31 -29.93 11.29 -5.43
CA LEU A 31 -28.64 11.58 -4.77
C LEU A 31 -28.57 10.90 -3.39
N GLU A 32 -29.64 10.98 -2.59
CA GLU A 32 -29.74 10.34 -1.27
C GLU A 32 -29.62 8.82 -1.39
N SER A 33 -30.17 8.20 -2.44
CA SER A 33 -30.03 6.77 -2.69
C SER A 33 -28.62 6.35 -3.10
N ILE A 34 -27.83 7.24 -3.72
CA ILE A 34 -26.45 6.93 -4.12
C ILE A 34 -25.51 7.10 -2.92
N LEU A 35 -25.61 8.21 -2.19
CA LEU A 35 -24.81 8.46 -0.97
C LEU A 35 -25.02 7.33 0.05
N ALA A 36 -26.27 6.95 0.32
CA ALA A 36 -26.59 5.84 1.21
C ALA A 36 -26.06 4.47 0.73
N ALA A 37 -25.78 4.31 -0.57
CA ALA A 37 -25.19 3.09 -1.11
C ALA A 37 -23.65 3.10 -1.01
N VAL A 38 -23.01 4.26 -1.15
CA VAL A 38 -21.57 4.43 -0.88
C VAL A 38 -21.29 4.10 0.59
N THR A 39 -21.99 4.75 1.54
CA THR A 39 -21.86 4.47 2.97
C THR A 39 -22.11 2.99 3.29
N ALA A 40 -23.19 2.40 2.77
CA ALA A 40 -23.54 1.02 3.09
C ALA A 40 -22.56 -0.03 2.52
N GLU A 41 -21.91 0.24 1.38
CA GLU A 41 -20.86 -0.66 0.88
C GLU A 41 -19.56 -0.52 1.66
N ALA A 42 -19.19 0.72 2.06
CA ALA A 42 -18.05 1.01 2.93
C ALA A 42 -18.20 0.33 4.30
N GLU A 43 -19.26 0.65 5.06
CA GLU A 43 -19.58 0.06 6.37
C GLU A 43 -19.56 -1.48 6.31
N ALA A 44 -20.20 -2.04 5.27
CA ALA A 44 -20.23 -3.49 5.12
C ALA A 44 -18.83 -4.05 4.82
N ALA A 45 -17.99 -3.35 4.05
CA ALA A 45 -16.64 -3.82 3.67
C ALA A 45 -15.71 -3.85 4.89
N ALA A 46 -15.72 -2.78 5.69
CA ALA A 46 -15.08 -2.73 7.00
C ALA A 46 -15.56 -3.89 7.90
N GLN A 47 -16.88 -4.03 8.09
CA GLN A 47 -17.45 -5.13 8.88
C GLN A 47 -17.03 -6.53 8.36
N THR A 48 -16.88 -6.70 7.04
CA THR A 48 -16.49 -8.00 6.47
C THR A 48 -15.03 -8.33 6.80
N VAL A 49 -14.11 -7.36 6.68
CA VAL A 49 -12.69 -7.60 6.96
C VAL A 49 -12.45 -7.80 8.47
N GLU A 50 -13.15 -7.06 9.33
CA GLU A 50 -13.19 -7.27 10.79
C GLU A 50 -13.72 -8.66 11.19
N GLU A 51 -14.88 -9.06 10.66
CA GLU A 51 -15.49 -10.35 11.03
C GLU A 51 -14.64 -11.54 10.56
N GLU A 52 -14.04 -11.48 9.37
CA GLU A 52 -13.16 -12.54 8.88
C GLU A 52 -11.81 -12.57 9.64
N SER A 53 -11.21 -11.42 9.98
CA SER A 53 -9.95 -11.35 10.74
C SER A 53 -10.09 -11.88 12.17
N VAL A 54 -11.15 -11.48 12.89
CA VAL A 54 -11.44 -11.97 14.26
C VAL A 54 -11.64 -13.48 14.28
N LEU A 55 -12.38 -14.05 13.33
CA LEU A 55 -12.57 -15.49 13.22
C LEU A 55 -11.26 -16.23 12.95
N LEU A 56 -10.33 -15.61 12.22
CA LEU A 56 -9.03 -16.18 11.90
C LEU A 56 -8.05 -16.07 13.09
N LEU A 57 -8.08 -14.97 13.84
CA LEU A 57 -7.35 -14.81 15.10
C LEU A 57 -7.80 -15.81 16.18
N GLU A 58 -9.10 -16.12 16.24
CA GLU A 58 -9.64 -17.21 17.08
C GLU A 58 -9.13 -18.59 16.61
N ALA A 59 -9.02 -18.81 15.30
CA ALA A 59 -8.55 -20.08 14.73
C ALA A 59 -7.04 -20.30 14.89
N LEU A 60 -6.24 -19.24 14.77
CA LEU A 60 -4.79 -19.22 14.99
C LEU A 60 -4.42 -19.54 16.45
N GLY A 61 -5.23 -19.06 17.41
CA GLY A 61 -5.03 -19.34 18.84
C GLY A 61 -3.66 -18.91 19.37
N ASP A 62 -3.10 -19.68 20.31
CA ASP A 62 -1.90 -19.35 21.07
C ASP A 62 -0.77 -20.40 20.92
N SER A 63 -0.69 -21.12 19.79
CA SER A 63 0.35 -22.15 19.59
C SER A 63 0.81 -22.35 18.14
N TYR A 64 2.07 -22.75 17.95
CA TYR A 64 2.58 -23.13 16.63
C TYR A 64 1.81 -24.29 15.97
N ASP A 65 1.30 -25.26 16.75
CA ASP A 65 0.44 -26.35 16.25
C ASP A 65 -0.87 -25.83 15.61
N THR A 66 -1.40 -24.70 16.10
CA THR A 66 -2.59 -24.05 15.54
C THR A 66 -2.23 -23.09 14.39
N TYR A 67 -1.03 -22.52 14.37
CA TYR A 67 -0.48 -21.85 13.18
C TYR A 67 -0.31 -22.82 12.01
N GLU A 68 0.36 -23.97 12.18
CA GLU A 68 0.53 -24.98 11.10
C GLU A 68 -0.81 -25.47 10.50
N ALA A 69 -1.88 -25.43 11.30
CA ALA A 69 -3.21 -25.83 10.85
C ALA A 69 -3.97 -24.74 10.06
N ASN A 70 -3.63 -23.45 10.23
CA ASN A 70 -4.42 -22.32 9.75
C ASN A 70 -3.63 -21.24 8.98
N GLY A 71 -2.30 -21.22 8.98
CA GLY A 71 -1.50 -20.16 8.33
C GLY A 71 -1.81 -19.97 6.84
N ALA A 72 -2.15 -21.04 6.12
CA ALA A 72 -2.60 -20.95 4.72
C ALA A 72 -3.94 -20.19 4.55
N ALA A 73 -4.77 -20.12 5.59
CA ALA A 73 -6.00 -19.30 5.58
C ALA A 73 -5.69 -17.81 5.80
N VAL A 74 -4.54 -17.46 6.39
CA VAL A 74 -4.07 -16.06 6.50
C VAL A 74 -3.64 -15.54 5.13
N ALA A 75 -2.87 -16.33 4.37
CA ALA A 75 -2.54 -15.98 2.99
C ALA A 75 -3.78 -15.89 2.06
N GLU A 76 -4.78 -16.77 2.23
CA GLU A 76 -6.05 -16.66 1.49
C GLU A 76 -6.88 -15.45 1.94
N PHE A 77 -6.87 -15.09 3.22
CA PHE A 77 -7.51 -13.85 3.71
C PHE A 77 -6.85 -12.62 3.07
N TYR A 78 -5.53 -12.48 3.16
CA TYR A 78 -4.80 -11.35 2.57
C TYR A 78 -5.05 -11.20 1.06
N SER A 79 -4.92 -12.27 0.28
CA SER A 79 -5.22 -12.23 -1.16
C SER A 79 -6.72 -12.09 -1.46
N GLY A 80 -7.60 -12.45 -0.53
CA GLY A 80 -9.05 -12.28 -0.61
C GLY A 80 -9.48 -10.84 -0.41
N SER A 81 -9.03 -10.23 0.68
CA SER A 81 -9.26 -8.82 1.02
C SER A 81 -8.82 -7.88 -0.10
N LEU A 82 -7.66 -8.11 -0.73
CA LEU A 82 -7.23 -7.36 -1.92
C LEU A 82 -8.22 -7.42 -3.10
N ARG A 83 -8.78 -8.61 -3.39
CA ARG A 83 -9.79 -8.77 -4.45
C ARG A 83 -11.10 -8.07 -4.12
N ASP A 84 -11.49 -8.09 -2.85
CA ASP A 84 -12.73 -7.46 -2.40
C ASP A 84 -12.57 -5.93 -2.27
N ALA A 85 -11.39 -5.40 -1.93
CA ALA A 85 -11.02 -3.98 -1.98
C ALA A 85 -11.09 -3.44 -3.42
N GLN A 86 -10.46 -4.12 -4.38
CA GLN A 86 -10.55 -3.77 -5.81
C GLN A 86 -12.00 -3.74 -6.31
N ALA A 87 -12.87 -4.64 -5.81
CA ALA A 87 -14.28 -4.65 -6.14
C ALA A 87 -15.08 -3.50 -5.48
N LEU A 88 -14.72 -3.10 -4.25
CA LEU A 88 -15.27 -1.95 -3.55
C LEU A 88 -14.93 -0.65 -4.29
N TYR A 89 -13.66 -0.43 -4.61
CA TYR A 89 -13.22 0.80 -5.28
C TYR A 89 -13.83 0.95 -6.69
N ALA A 90 -13.95 -0.15 -7.46
CA ALA A 90 -14.67 -0.14 -8.73
C ALA A 90 -16.18 0.16 -8.57
N ALA A 91 -16.78 -0.18 -7.41
CA ALA A 91 -18.15 0.19 -7.09
C ALA A 91 -18.28 1.68 -6.71
N PHE A 92 -17.31 2.23 -5.97
CA PHE A 92 -17.23 3.66 -5.68
C PHE A 92 -17.05 4.50 -6.95
N GLU A 93 -16.17 4.10 -7.88
CA GLU A 93 -16.02 4.76 -9.19
C GLU A 93 -17.34 4.76 -9.99
N ALA A 94 -18.05 3.62 -10.02
CA ALA A 94 -19.34 3.53 -10.69
C ALA A 94 -20.41 4.43 -10.04
N MET A 95 -20.42 4.51 -8.70
CA MET A 95 -21.36 5.34 -7.94
C MET A 95 -21.04 6.84 -8.04
N SER A 96 -19.76 7.24 -8.07
CA SER A 96 -19.35 8.64 -8.26
C SER A 96 -19.79 9.18 -9.62
N LEU A 97 -19.54 8.41 -10.69
CA LEU A 97 -19.96 8.77 -12.04
C LEU A 97 -21.48 8.89 -12.18
N ASP A 98 -22.24 7.98 -11.56
CA ASP A 98 -23.71 8.07 -11.56
C ASP A 98 -24.22 9.21 -10.67
N TYR A 99 -23.53 9.54 -9.56
CA TYR A 99 -23.82 10.71 -8.73
C TYR A 99 -23.62 12.01 -9.50
N PHE A 100 -22.46 12.20 -10.13
CA PHE A 100 -22.14 13.39 -10.92
C PHE A 100 -23.14 13.58 -12.09
N ARG A 101 -23.51 12.49 -12.78
CA ARG A 101 -24.57 12.50 -13.80
C ARG A 101 -25.94 12.87 -13.21
N CYS A 102 -26.24 12.43 -11.98
CA CYS A 102 -27.47 12.77 -11.29
C CYS A 102 -27.54 14.28 -10.95
N VAL A 103 -26.46 14.87 -10.40
CA VAL A 103 -26.35 16.31 -10.12
C VAL A 103 -26.59 17.12 -11.40
N ALA A 104 -25.89 16.78 -12.50
CA ALA A 104 -26.09 17.40 -13.80
C ALA A 104 -27.55 17.30 -14.30
N ALA A 105 -28.16 16.12 -14.18
CA ALA A 105 -29.52 15.85 -14.64
C ALA A 105 -30.61 16.59 -13.84
N GLN A 106 -30.34 16.97 -12.59
CA GLN A 106 -31.26 17.77 -11.77
C GLN A 106 -31.28 19.26 -12.17
N GLY A 107 -30.36 19.72 -13.03
CA GLY A 107 -30.40 21.05 -13.64
C GLY A 107 -30.03 22.17 -12.67
N VAL A 108 -28.98 21.93 -11.88
CA VAL A 108 -28.48 22.86 -10.87
C VAL A 108 -27.63 23.95 -11.54
N GLU A 109 -28.28 25.06 -11.94
CA GLU A 109 -27.62 26.15 -12.69
C GLU A 109 -26.78 27.10 -11.81
N ASP A 110 -26.91 27.05 -10.47
CA ASP A 110 -26.21 27.92 -9.54
C ASP A 110 -25.05 27.21 -8.80
N TYR A 111 -23.91 27.91 -8.72
CA TYR A 111 -22.67 27.44 -8.11
C TYR A 111 -22.90 26.82 -6.73
N ASP A 112 -23.45 27.59 -5.79
CA ASP A 112 -23.62 27.20 -4.39
C ASP A 112 -24.34 25.84 -4.22
N THR A 113 -25.28 25.50 -5.12
CA THR A 113 -26.07 24.28 -5.01
C THR A 113 -25.40 23.06 -5.66
N TRP A 114 -24.62 23.21 -6.75
CA TRP A 114 -23.91 22.06 -7.32
C TRP A 114 -22.57 21.81 -6.63
N ASP A 115 -21.88 22.87 -6.18
CA ASP A 115 -20.63 22.80 -5.42
C ASP A 115 -20.87 22.01 -4.13
N SER A 116 -21.85 22.44 -3.32
CA SER A 116 -22.30 21.72 -2.11
C SER A 116 -22.74 20.27 -2.40
N ALA A 117 -23.34 19.99 -3.56
CA ALA A 117 -23.73 18.62 -3.89
C ALA A 117 -22.54 17.74 -4.25
N LEU A 118 -21.49 18.28 -4.86
CA LEU A 118 -20.23 17.57 -5.12
C LEU A 118 -19.45 17.37 -3.81
N GLU A 119 -19.40 18.38 -2.94
CA GLU A 119 -18.85 18.28 -1.57
C GLU A 119 -19.57 17.18 -0.77
N ASP A 120 -20.91 17.14 -0.75
CA ASP A 120 -21.71 16.10 -0.08
C ASP A 120 -21.34 14.67 -0.54
N PHE A 121 -20.87 14.48 -1.78
CA PHE A 121 -20.37 13.18 -2.27
C PHE A 121 -18.93 12.92 -1.84
N TYR A 122 -18.07 13.94 -1.94
CA TYR A 122 -16.67 13.83 -1.53
C TYR A 122 -16.59 13.41 -0.06
N ASP A 123 -17.29 14.11 0.84
CA ASP A 123 -17.30 13.81 2.28
C ASP A 123 -17.74 12.36 2.56
N VAL A 124 -18.83 11.89 1.94
CA VAL A 124 -19.35 10.52 2.14
C VAL A 124 -18.44 9.43 1.55
N TRP A 125 -17.70 9.75 0.49
CA TRP A 125 -16.71 8.83 -0.09
C TRP A 125 -15.42 8.81 0.71
N ASP A 126 -14.95 9.96 1.19
CA ASP A 126 -13.76 10.14 2.03
C ASP A 126 -13.92 9.40 3.37
N ASP A 127 -15.01 9.70 4.10
CA ASP A 127 -15.41 8.98 5.33
C ASP A 127 -15.43 7.45 5.10
N GLY A 128 -16.01 7.00 3.97
CA GLY A 128 -16.12 5.58 3.63
C GLY A 128 -14.82 4.91 3.17
N MET A 129 -13.85 5.69 2.67
CA MET A 129 -12.50 5.23 2.35
C MET A 129 -11.64 5.13 3.61
N GLU A 130 -11.75 6.10 4.54
CA GLU A 130 -11.07 6.10 5.85
C GLU A 130 -11.59 4.94 6.74
N ASP A 131 -12.91 4.79 6.90
CA ASP A 131 -13.53 3.69 7.66
C ASP A 131 -13.09 2.30 7.16
N TYR A 132 -12.95 2.12 5.83
CA TYR A 132 -12.47 0.86 5.27
C TYR A 132 -10.96 0.70 5.43
N TYR A 133 -10.18 1.79 5.29
CA TYR A 133 -8.73 1.80 5.48
C TYR A 133 -8.36 1.32 6.88
N ASP A 134 -8.90 1.97 7.91
CA ASP A 134 -8.64 1.62 9.32
C ASP A 134 -8.98 0.15 9.60
N ALA A 135 -10.12 -0.33 9.12
CA ALA A 135 -10.59 -1.69 9.34
C ALA A 135 -9.68 -2.77 8.71
N TRP A 136 -9.07 -2.50 7.54
CA TRP A 136 -8.15 -3.46 6.94
C TRP A 136 -6.72 -3.34 7.49
N ASP A 137 -6.26 -2.13 7.83
CA ASP A 137 -4.95 -1.87 8.46
C ASP A 137 -4.85 -2.60 9.81
N ASP A 138 -5.83 -2.37 10.72
CA ASP A 138 -5.95 -3.06 12.01
C ASP A 138 -5.99 -4.59 11.82
N ALA A 139 -6.82 -5.08 10.89
CA ALA A 139 -6.96 -6.50 10.62
C ALA A 139 -5.66 -7.15 10.11
N TYR A 140 -4.90 -6.45 9.26
CA TYR A 140 -3.63 -6.94 8.72
C TYR A 140 -2.55 -6.94 9.81
N GLY A 141 -2.46 -5.87 10.60
CA GLY A 141 -1.55 -5.74 11.72
C GLY A 141 -1.76 -6.79 12.80
N GLU A 142 -3.00 -6.97 13.29
CA GLU A 142 -3.30 -7.98 14.32
C GLU A 142 -3.00 -9.41 13.85
N LEU A 143 -3.28 -9.73 12.57
CA LEU A 143 -2.96 -11.04 11.99
C LEU A 143 -1.45 -11.24 11.81
N TYR A 144 -0.72 -10.21 11.39
CA TYR A 144 0.74 -10.26 11.27
C TYR A 144 1.39 -10.49 12.64
N ASP A 145 1.08 -9.64 13.63
CA ASP A 145 1.60 -9.74 15.01
C ASP A 145 1.30 -11.11 15.63
N ARG A 146 0.10 -11.65 15.39
CA ARG A 146 -0.25 -13.01 15.83
C ARG A 146 0.61 -14.05 15.14
N CYS A 147 0.78 -13.97 13.82
CA CYS A 147 1.56 -14.96 13.08
C CYS A 147 3.04 -14.94 13.47
N ASP A 148 3.65 -13.76 13.59
CA ASP A 148 5.04 -13.61 14.04
C ASP A 148 5.26 -14.19 15.44
N THR A 149 4.39 -13.83 16.40
CA THR A 149 4.39 -14.40 17.76
C THR A 149 4.29 -15.94 17.76
N LEU A 150 3.42 -16.51 16.92
CA LEU A 150 3.25 -17.96 16.84
C LEU A 150 4.41 -18.68 16.15
N LEU A 151 5.15 -17.97 15.29
CA LEU A 151 6.33 -18.47 14.58
C LEU A 151 7.58 -18.52 15.46
N GLU A 152 7.68 -17.74 16.54
CA GLU A 152 8.78 -17.84 17.52
C GLU A 152 8.95 -19.27 18.07
N ASP A 153 7.84 -19.99 18.29
CA ASP A 153 7.80 -21.37 18.80
C ASP A 153 8.04 -22.45 17.70
N ALA A 154 8.28 -22.05 16.44
CA ALA A 154 8.46 -22.97 15.33
C ALA A 154 9.73 -23.84 15.48
N PRO A 155 9.72 -25.10 14.98
CA PRO A 155 10.94 -25.89 14.87
C PRO A 155 12.00 -25.14 14.04
N HIS A 156 13.22 -25.03 14.56
CA HIS A 156 14.33 -24.31 13.91
C HIS A 156 14.60 -24.71 12.44
N SER A 157 14.25 -25.94 12.05
CA SER A 157 14.37 -26.43 10.67
C SER A 157 13.25 -25.99 9.72
N ALA A 158 12.20 -25.35 10.24
CA ALA A 158 11.03 -24.86 9.50
C ALA A 158 10.79 -23.35 9.71
N TYR A 159 11.33 -22.75 10.77
CA TYR A 159 11.20 -21.32 11.09
C TYR A 159 11.43 -20.42 9.86
N SER A 160 12.57 -20.55 9.18
CA SER A 160 12.93 -19.68 8.06
C SER A 160 11.93 -19.79 6.91
N ASP A 161 11.59 -21.02 6.52
CA ASP A 161 10.66 -21.28 5.42
C ASP A 161 9.27 -20.72 5.75
N ARG A 162 8.77 -20.95 6.97
CA ARG A 162 7.46 -20.49 7.42
C ARG A 162 7.37 -18.98 7.62
N TRP A 163 8.45 -18.35 8.10
CA TRP A 163 8.51 -16.90 8.27
C TRP A 163 8.56 -16.20 6.91
N SER A 164 9.34 -16.72 5.95
CA SER A 164 9.32 -16.21 4.57
C SER A 164 7.96 -16.40 3.89
N GLU A 165 7.34 -17.59 3.97
CA GLU A 165 5.99 -17.84 3.44
C GLU A 165 4.93 -16.86 4.00
N MET A 166 5.04 -16.51 5.28
CA MET A 166 4.14 -15.58 5.97
C MET A 166 4.38 -14.13 5.56
N TYR A 167 5.65 -13.71 5.57
CA TYR A 167 6.05 -12.34 5.27
C TYR A 167 5.80 -11.98 3.79
N GLU A 168 6.08 -12.89 2.86
CA GLU A 168 5.78 -12.74 1.42
C GLU A 168 4.28 -12.52 1.22
N ALA A 169 3.42 -13.37 1.80
CA ALA A 169 1.97 -13.26 1.67
C ALA A 169 1.39 -11.98 2.32
N TYR A 170 1.99 -11.49 3.40
CA TYR A 170 1.64 -10.20 4.01
C TYR A 170 2.09 -9.04 3.12
N SER A 171 3.36 -9.02 2.71
CA SER A 171 3.97 -7.91 1.96
C SER A 171 3.31 -7.72 0.60
N ASP A 172 3.10 -8.80 -0.16
CA ASP A 172 2.43 -8.75 -1.47
C ASP A 172 1.03 -8.15 -1.37
N ALA A 173 0.27 -8.54 -0.33
CA ALA A 173 -1.08 -8.07 -0.14
C ALA A 173 -1.13 -6.65 0.43
N TRP A 174 -0.21 -6.29 1.33
CA TRP A 174 -0.08 -4.94 1.87
C TRP A 174 0.22 -3.93 0.76
N SER A 175 1.27 -4.17 -0.03
CA SER A 175 1.60 -3.32 -1.19
C SER A 175 0.45 -3.27 -2.20
N GLY A 176 -0.21 -4.40 -2.49
CA GLY A 176 -1.37 -4.42 -3.37
C GLY A 176 -2.59 -3.64 -2.83
N MET A 177 -2.82 -3.64 -1.51
CA MET A 177 -3.90 -2.86 -0.88
C MET A 177 -3.62 -1.36 -1.00
N TYR A 178 -2.39 -0.91 -0.72
CA TYR A 178 -1.99 0.49 -0.90
C TYR A 178 -2.01 0.94 -2.36
N GLU A 179 -1.55 0.11 -3.30
CA GLU A 179 -1.64 0.40 -4.74
C GLU A 179 -3.11 0.58 -5.15
N ALA A 180 -3.98 -0.37 -4.79
CA ALA A 180 -5.41 -0.30 -5.10
C ALA A 180 -6.11 0.92 -4.45
N TYR A 181 -5.76 1.27 -3.21
CA TYR A 181 -6.27 2.45 -2.52
C TYR A 181 -5.81 3.74 -3.22
N SER A 182 -4.52 3.85 -3.54
CA SER A 182 -3.92 5.04 -4.15
C SER A 182 -4.44 5.29 -5.57
N ASP A 183 -4.54 4.23 -6.39
CA ASP A 183 -5.15 4.29 -7.71
C ASP A 183 -6.61 4.74 -7.64
N ALA A 184 -7.40 4.16 -6.73
CA ALA A 184 -8.80 4.51 -6.53
C ALA A 184 -8.99 5.95 -6.07
N TRP A 185 -8.14 6.41 -5.14
CA TRP A 185 -8.11 7.77 -4.64
C TRP A 185 -7.78 8.77 -5.75
N SER A 186 -6.66 8.57 -6.46
CA SER A 186 -6.25 9.45 -7.56
C SER A 186 -7.31 9.50 -8.65
N SER A 187 -7.81 8.34 -9.10
CA SER A 187 -8.81 8.25 -10.16
C SER A 187 -10.13 8.95 -9.80
N THR A 188 -10.58 8.80 -8.55
CA THR A 188 -11.81 9.45 -8.08
C THR A 188 -11.61 10.96 -7.94
N TYR A 189 -10.46 11.39 -7.40
CA TYR A 189 -10.12 12.81 -7.24
C TYR A 189 -9.93 13.54 -8.59
N ASP A 190 -9.28 12.89 -9.57
CA ASP A 190 -9.15 13.41 -10.94
C ASP A 190 -10.52 13.56 -11.59
N THR A 191 -11.38 12.53 -11.49
CA THR A 191 -12.76 12.55 -11.99
C THR A 191 -13.58 13.67 -11.36
N TYR A 192 -13.50 13.82 -10.02
CA TYR A 192 -14.14 14.90 -9.26
C TYR A 192 -13.67 16.28 -9.75
N SER A 193 -12.35 16.48 -9.84
CA SER A 193 -11.72 17.74 -10.25
C SER A 193 -12.08 18.14 -11.68
N ASP A 194 -12.18 17.16 -12.58
CA ASP A 194 -12.62 17.36 -13.96
C ASP A 194 -14.09 17.79 -14.03
N VAL A 195 -14.98 17.06 -13.34
CA VAL A 195 -16.41 17.38 -13.27
C VAL A 195 -16.64 18.77 -12.67
N TRP A 196 -16.01 19.07 -11.53
CA TRP A 196 -16.07 20.37 -10.87
C TRP A 196 -15.64 21.50 -11.81
N ARG A 197 -14.51 21.34 -12.50
CA ARG A 197 -13.99 22.31 -13.48
C ARG A 197 -14.93 22.49 -14.67
N GLY A 198 -15.49 21.40 -15.19
CA GLY A 198 -16.46 21.46 -16.29
C GLY A 198 -17.72 22.23 -15.90
N PHE A 199 -18.28 21.93 -14.73
CA PHE A 199 -19.47 22.61 -14.20
C PHE A 199 -19.19 24.11 -13.96
N TYR A 200 -18.01 24.45 -13.44
CA TYR A 200 -17.55 25.83 -13.29
C TYR A 200 -17.47 26.59 -14.62
N ASP A 201 -16.96 25.96 -15.67
CA ASP A 201 -16.92 26.50 -17.04
C ASP A 201 -18.30 26.47 -17.76
N GLY A 202 -19.32 25.87 -17.13
CA GLY A 202 -20.70 25.81 -17.63
C GLY A 202 -20.99 24.64 -18.58
N GLU A 203 -20.10 23.65 -18.66
CA GLU A 203 -20.37 22.35 -19.28
C GLU A 203 -20.81 21.36 -18.21
N THR A 204 -22.04 20.83 -18.31
CA THR A 204 -22.62 19.92 -17.32
C THR A 204 -22.79 18.49 -17.83
N ASP A 205 -22.44 18.23 -19.09
CA ASP A 205 -22.44 16.88 -19.66
C ASP A 205 -21.18 16.11 -19.18
N VAL A 206 -21.30 15.40 -18.06
CA VAL A 206 -20.22 14.63 -17.41
C VAL A 206 -19.46 13.74 -18.40
N ASP A 207 -20.18 13.04 -19.29
CA ASP A 207 -19.53 12.15 -20.27
C ASP A 207 -18.70 12.95 -21.31
N ARG A 208 -19.06 14.21 -21.61
CA ARG A 208 -18.25 15.12 -22.45
C ARG A 208 -17.05 15.70 -21.70
N ILE A 209 -17.21 16.04 -20.42
CA ILE A 209 -16.12 16.55 -19.57
C ILE A 209 -15.00 15.53 -19.56
N LEU A 210 -15.29 14.29 -19.14
CA LEU A 210 -14.31 13.21 -19.01
C LEU A 210 -13.72 12.80 -20.37
N GLN A 211 -14.49 12.91 -21.47
CA GLN A 211 -13.95 12.68 -22.81
C GLN A 211 -12.99 13.79 -23.29
N ALA A 212 -13.08 15.01 -22.74
CA ALA A 212 -12.20 16.12 -23.10
C ALA A 212 -10.89 16.13 -22.29
N THR A 213 -10.87 15.45 -21.15
CA THR A 213 -9.73 15.39 -20.23
C THR A 213 -8.98 14.06 -20.29
N ALA A 214 -9.64 12.99 -20.77
CA ALA A 214 -8.99 11.74 -21.12
C ALA A 214 -7.76 11.99 -22.04
N PRO A 215 -6.57 11.42 -21.71
CA PRO A 215 -5.38 11.62 -22.51
C PRO A 215 -5.60 11.12 -23.94
N GLU A 216 -5.27 11.94 -24.94
CA GLU A 216 -5.26 11.48 -26.34
C GLU A 216 -4.31 10.28 -26.45
N PRO A 217 -4.68 9.20 -27.18
CA PRO A 217 -3.85 8.01 -27.28
C PRO A 217 -2.49 8.35 -27.88
N GLU A 218 -1.44 8.28 -27.06
CA GLU A 218 -0.13 8.84 -27.39
C GLU A 218 0.47 8.26 -28.67
N LEU A 219 0.54 9.10 -29.71
CA LEU A 219 1.47 8.94 -30.83
C LEU A 219 2.83 9.54 -30.45
N THR A 220 3.56 8.81 -29.59
CA THR A 220 4.99 8.91 -29.28
C THR A 220 5.74 10.11 -29.88
N SER A 221 5.97 11.17 -29.09
CA SER A 221 7.25 11.91 -29.07
C SER A 221 7.30 13.01 -28.02
N GLU A 222 8.05 12.75 -26.96
CA GLU A 222 8.65 13.72 -26.03
C GLU A 222 9.52 14.78 -26.75
N PRO A 223 9.81 15.97 -26.14
CA PRO A 223 10.76 16.03 -25.02
C PRO A 223 10.48 17.07 -23.89
N GLU A 224 11.30 16.97 -22.85
CA GLU A 224 11.31 17.58 -21.50
C GLU A 224 11.09 19.11 -21.28
N VAL A 225 10.89 19.40 -19.98
CA VAL A 225 10.50 20.61 -19.22
C VAL A 225 11.52 21.78 -19.21
N PRO A 226 11.19 22.97 -18.65
CA PRO A 226 11.54 23.26 -17.24
C PRO A 226 10.52 24.13 -16.43
N SER A 227 10.79 24.26 -15.13
CA SER A 227 9.83 24.39 -14.01
C SER A 227 9.55 25.81 -13.43
N GLU A 228 8.43 25.90 -12.67
CA GLU A 228 8.24 26.65 -11.38
C GLU A 228 8.22 28.21 -11.31
N PRO A 229 7.79 28.88 -10.19
CA PRO A 229 7.69 28.38 -8.79
C PRO A 229 6.47 28.67 -7.88
N GLU A 230 6.37 27.80 -6.86
CA GLU A 230 5.84 27.87 -5.47
C GLU A 230 4.61 28.70 -5.02
N ALA A 231 3.72 28.01 -4.29
CA ALA A 231 3.20 28.37 -2.95
C ALA A 231 2.22 27.28 -2.42
N VAL A 232 2.16 26.82 -1.15
CA VAL A 232 3.00 26.82 0.08
C VAL A 232 2.52 25.60 0.92
N PRO A 233 3.38 24.81 1.62
CA PRO A 233 2.97 23.54 2.25
C PRO A 233 2.31 23.66 3.64
N GLU A 234 1.44 22.69 3.95
CA GLU A 234 1.02 22.31 5.31
C GLU A 234 1.91 21.16 5.86
N PRO A 235 1.91 20.88 7.18
CA PRO A 235 2.94 20.05 7.79
C PRO A 235 2.68 18.55 7.61
N GLU A 236 3.23 17.96 6.55
CA GLU A 236 3.29 16.50 6.38
C GLU A 236 4.11 15.84 7.50
N SER A 237 3.56 14.75 8.02
CA SER A 237 4.29 13.74 8.80
C SER A 237 5.44 13.17 7.98
N VAL A 238 6.65 13.17 8.55
CA VAL A 238 7.86 12.73 7.84
C VAL A 238 7.71 11.26 7.44
N PRO A 239 7.87 10.90 6.16
CA PRO A 239 7.82 9.50 5.76
C PRO A 239 9.01 8.73 6.37
N LEU A 240 8.71 7.55 6.91
CA LEU A 240 9.72 6.54 7.22
C LEU A 240 10.28 6.02 5.89
N PRO A 241 11.60 5.96 5.69
CA PRO A 241 12.19 5.36 4.50
C PRO A 241 11.85 3.87 4.49
N GLU A 242 11.18 3.43 3.44
CA GLU A 242 10.97 2.00 3.18
C GLU A 242 12.32 1.27 3.23
N ILE A 243 12.40 0.23 4.04
CA ILE A 243 13.60 -0.59 4.15
C ILE A 243 13.63 -1.50 2.92
N SER A 244 14.10 -0.95 1.80
CA SER A 244 14.28 -1.68 0.53
C SER A 244 15.04 -2.97 0.80
N SER A 245 14.32 -4.08 0.72
CA SER A 245 14.84 -5.40 1.07
C SER A 245 15.59 -6.01 -0.12
N ALA A 246 16.73 -6.65 0.18
CA ALA A 246 17.65 -7.22 -0.81
C ALA A 246 17.00 -8.32 -1.67
N PRO A 247 17.53 -8.60 -2.88
CA PRO A 247 16.76 -8.52 -4.11
C PRO A 247 15.93 -9.77 -4.46
N GLU A 248 14.93 -9.56 -5.31
CA GLU A 248 14.23 -10.61 -6.06
C GLU A 248 15.21 -11.51 -6.83
N SER A 249 14.91 -12.81 -6.89
CA SER A 249 15.77 -13.78 -7.56
C SER A 249 15.48 -13.91 -9.07
N LEU A 250 16.32 -13.25 -9.87
CA LEU A 250 16.82 -13.68 -11.20
C LEU A 250 15.84 -14.09 -12.32
N PRO A 251 15.89 -13.38 -13.47
CA PRO A 251 16.07 -14.02 -14.77
C PRO A 251 17.54 -14.47 -14.96
N GLU A 252 17.76 -15.67 -15.52
CA GLU A 252 19.10 -16.22 -15.75
C GLU A 252 19.91 -15.40 -16.79
N ALA A 253 20.95 -14.69 -16.35
CA ALA A 253 21.82 -13.85 -17.18
C ALA A 253 23.28 -14.39 -17.26
N GLU A 254 23.96 -14.12 -18.38
CA GLU A 254 25.32 -14.60 -18.65
C GLU A 254 26.39 -13.98 -17.71
N PRO A 255 27.49 -14.71 -17.40
CA PRO A 255 28.34 -14.37 -16.27
C PRO A 255 29.18 -13.10 -16.46
N ALA A 256 28.89 -12.08 -15.65
CA ALA A 256 29.84 -11.04 -15.29
C ALA A 256 30.98 -11.62 -14.42
N ALA A 257 32.13 -10.94 -14.39
CA ALA A 257 33.34 -11.46 -13.74
C ALA A 257 33.32 -11.24 -12.21
N SER A 258 32.87 -12.24 -11.45
CA SER A 258 32.78 -12.20 -9.98
C SER A 258 34.12 -11.96 -9.28
N GLU A 259 34.11 -11.21 -8.18
CA GLU A 259 35.27 -11.05 -7.31
C GLU A 259 35.66 -12.36 -6.59
N PRO A 260 36.95 -12.58 -6.26
CA PRO A 260 37.38 -13.78 -5.56
C PRO A 260 36.90 -13.79 -4.09
N ILE A 261 36.01 -14.73 -3.76
CA ILE A 261 35.46 -14.91 -2.41
C ILE A 261 36.59 -15.11 -1.38
N PRO A 262 36.69 -14.28 -0.32
CA PRO A 262 37.72 -14.38 0.70
C PRO A 262 37.43 -15.48 1.74
N ALA A 263 38.41 -15.76 2.61
CA ALA A 263 38.36 -16.90 3.53
C ALA A 263 37.35 -16.78 4.68
N ASP A 264 36.86 -15.57 4.97
CA ASP A 264 35.76 -15.28 5.89
C ASP A 264 34.38 -15.31 5.20
N GLY A 265 34.33 -15.49 3.88
CA GLY A 265 33.10 -15.62 3.09
C GLY A 265 32.43 -14.29 2.71
N ILE A 266 32.91 -13.15 3.21
CA ILE A 266 32.28 -11.84 2.97
C ILE A 266 33.14 -11.01 2.02
N ARG A 267 32.65 -10.74 0.81
CA ARG A 267 33.34 -9.89 -0.18
C ARG A 267 33.58 -8.49 0.40
N PRO A 268 34.77 -7.89 0.20
CA PRO A 268 35.05 -6.56 0.74
C PRO A 268 34.10 -5.48 0.22
N ALA A 269 33.70 -5.56 -1.06
CA ALA A 269 32.70 -4.65 -1.64
C ALA A 269 31.34 -4.78 -0.95
N PHE A 270 30.86 -6.01 -0.73
CA PHE A 270 29.61 -6.26 -0.02
C PHE A 270 29.63 -5.71 1.41
N ARG A 271 30.73 -5.94 2.14
CA ARG A 271 30.92 -5.35 3.47
C ARG A 271 30.86 -3.83 3.43
N GLN A 272 31.53 -3.21 2.46
CA GLN A 272 31.59 -1.75 2.35
C GLN A 272 30.21 -1.14 2.11
N ALA A 273 29.39 -1.68 1.19
CA ALA A 273 28.05 -1.12 0.95
C ALA A 273 27.10 -1.36 2.14
N MET A 274 27.25 -2.48 2.87
CA MET A 274 26.52 -2.68 4.13
C MET A 274 26.90 -1.67 5.21
N GLU A 275 28.18 -1.28 5.27
CA GLU A 275 28.66 -0.19 6.13
C GLU A 275 28.16 1.20 5.64
N SER A 276 28.09 1.45 4.32
CA SER A 276 27.46 2.65 3.73
C SER A 276 25.96 2.73 4.06
N TYR A 277 25.23 1.62 3.91
CA TYR A 277 23.79 1.50 4.15
C TYR A 277 23.45 1.74 5.62
N GLU A 278 24.18 1.11 6.56
CA GLU A 278 24.00 1.38 7.99
C GLU A 278 24.30 2.84 8.37
N ALA A 279 25.32 3.45 7.76
CA ALA A 279 25.67 4.85 7.99
C ALA A 279 24.62 5.84 7.46
N PHE A 280 23.93 5.51 6.36
CA PHE A 280 22.79 6.30 5.86
C PHE A 280 21.65 6.35 6.89
N PHE A 281 21.29 5.21 7.49
CA PHE A 281 20.27 5.17 8.53
C PHE A 281 20.70 5.83 9.85
N ASP A 282 21.99 5.79 10.22
CA ASP A 282 22.52 6.60 11.33
C ASP A 282 22.32 8.11 11.09
N GLU A 283 22.47 8.57 9.85
CA GLU A 283 22.23 9.98 9.48
C GLU A 283 20.74 10.32 9.42
N TYR A 284 19.87 9.43 8.93
CA TYR A 284 18.40 9.57 9.00
C TYR A 284 17.92 9.73 10.45
N VAL A 285 18.39 8.85 11.34
CA VAL A 285 18.08 8.87 12.78
C VAL A 285 18.50 10.18 13.43
N ALA A 286 19.70 10.68 13.11
CA ALA A 286 20.18 11.97 13.58
C ALA A 286 19.36 13.15 13.01
N PHE A 287 18.93 13.08 11.75
CA PHE A 287 18.05 14.08 11.12
C PHE A 287 16.68 14.13 11.81
N MET A 288 16.02 12.98 12.01
CA MET A 288 14.72 12.87 12.70
C MET A 288 14.77 13.42 14.13
N GLN A 289 15.81 13.07 14.90
CA GLN A 289 16.00 13.60 16.26
C GLN A 289 16.26 15.12 16.28
N SER A 290 16.88 15.67 15.23
CA SER A 290 17.10 17.12 15.05
C SER A 290 15.81 17.84 14.65
N TYR A 291 15.00 17.23 13.78
CA TYR A 291 13.69 17.71 13.35
C TYR A 291 12.76 17.90 14.55
N ALA A 292 12.65 16.89 15.43
CA ALA A 292 11.81 16.93 16.63
C ALA A 292 12.20 18.03 17.67
N GLN A 293 13.33 18.72 17.48
CA GLN A 293 13.90 19.67 18.44
C GLN A 293 14.19 21.07 17.87
N SER A 294 13.87 21.35 16.59
CA SER A 294 14.30 22.56 15.88
C SER A 294 13.16 23.49 15.46
N ASP A 295 13.36 24.80 15.64
CA ASP A 295 12.46 25.87 15.15
C ASP A 295 12.89 26.45 13.77
N ASN A 296 13.94 25.90 13.11
CA ASN A 296 14.61 26.55 11.97
C ASN A 296 14.53 25.78 10.63
N VAL A 297 13.33 25.77 10.03
CA VAL A 297 12.99 25.05 8.78
C VAL A 297 13.95 25.33 7.59
N LEU A 298 14.57 26.51 7.51
CA LEU A 298 15.41 26.89 6.34
C LEU A 298 16.80 26.25 6.31
N GLU A 299 17.37 25.85 7.45
CA GLU A 299 18.61 25.05 7.44
C GLU A 299 18.29 23.58 7.12
N MET A 300 17.11 23.10 7.54
CA MET A 300 16.65 21.72 7.36
C MET A 300 16.38 21.35 5.88
N LEU A 301 15.99 22.31 5.05
CA LEU A 301 15.73 22.08 3.61
C LEU A 301 17.03 21.84 2.82
N ALA A 302 18.16 22.37 3.30
CA ALA A 302 19.48 22.07 2.76
C ALA A 302 19.94 20.67 3.21
N ASP A 303 19.80 20.35 4.49
CA ASP A 303 20.13 19.02 5.04
C ASP A 303 19.31 17.90 4.37
N TYR A 304 18.03 18.15 4.06
CA TYR A 304 17.18 17.22 3.31
C TYR A 304 17.69 16.99 1.87
N SER A 305 18.17 18.05 1.21
CA SER A 305 18.75 17.93 -0.15
C SER A 305 20.03 17.10 -0.15
N ASP A 306 20.89 17.26 0.86
CA ASP A 306 22.10 16.43 1.01
C ASP A 306 21.76 14.98 1.41
N PHE A 307 20.70 14.77 2.21
CA PHE A 307 20.16 13.45 2.54
C PHE A 307 19.66 12.69 1.30
N MET A 308 18.85 13.33 0.45
CA MET A 308 18.34 12.69 -0.79
C MET A 308 19.47 12.32 -1.77
N ASN A 309 20.53 13.14 -1.85
CA ASN A 309 21.73 12.80 -2.63
C ASN A 309 22.50 11.59 -2.06
N ARG A 310 22.45 11.37 -0.75
CA ARG A 310 23.07 10.21 -0.07
C ARG A 310 22.23 8.94 -0.19
N TYR A 311 20.91 9.06 -0.14
CA TYR A 311 19.98 7.97 -0.49
C TYR A 311 20.28 7.44 -1.89
N ALA A 312 20.32 8.33 -2.89
CA ALA A 312 20.62 7.94 -4.28
C ALA A 312 21.98 7.24 -4.43
N GLN A 313 23.02 7.69 -3.73
CA GLN A 313 24.34 7.03 -3.73
C GLN A 313 24.32 5.66 -3.04
N ALA A 314 23.59 5.52 -1.93
CA ALA A 314 23.46 4.24 -1.23
C ALA A 314 22.73 3.20 -2.09
N MET A 315 21.68 3.60 -2.82
CA MET A 315 20.97 2.73 -3.76
C MET A 315 21.84 2.38 -4.97
N GLU A 316 22.57 3.33 -5.56
CA GLU A 316 23.52 3.05 -6.67
C GLU A 316 24.64 2.09 -6.24
N GLU A 317 25.21 2.24 -5.03
CA GLU A 317 26.22 1.31 -4.48
C GLU A 317 25.65 -0.09 -4.22
N PHE A 318 24.36 -0.20 -3.91
CA PHE A 318 23.66 -1.46 -3.61
C PHE A 318 23.23 -2.19 -4.89
N GLU A 319 22.68 -1.48 -5.89
CA GLU A 319 22.39 -2.03 -7.23
C GLU A 319 23.68 -2.50 -7.93
N ALA A 320 24.79 -1.76 -7.78
CA ALA A 320 26.10 -2.13 -8.33
C ALA A 320 26.70 -3.41 -7.69
N LEU A 321 26.12 -3.92 -6.61
CA LEU A 321 26.52 -5.16 -5.94
C LEU A 321 25.74 -6.40 -6.40
N ASP A 322 24.74 -6.27 -7.27
CA ASP A 322 24.02 -7.43 -7.80
C ASP A 322 24.88 -8.22 -8.82
N ASP A 323 25.72 -9.12 -8.29
CA ASP A 323 26.34 -10.21 -9.04
C ASP A 323 25.56 -11.54 -8.93
N GLY A 324 24.28 -11.47 -8.53
CA GLY A 324 23.29 -12.53 -8.63
C GLY A 324 23.32 -13.62 -7.57
N THR A 325 24.28 -13.63 -6.62
CA THR A 325 24.25 -14.55 -5.47
C THR A 325 24.97 -14.02 -4.23
N LEU A 326 24.27 -13.91 -3.10
CA LEU A 326 24.89 -13.75 -1.78
C LEU A 326 25.45 -15.09 -1.26
N THR A 327 26.61 -15.07 -0.60
CA THR A 327 27.04 -16.21 0.20
C THR A 327 26.21 -16.32 1.50
N PRO A 328 26.15 -17.50 2.15
CA PRO A 328 25.48 -17.63 3.45
C PRO A 328 26.05 -16.70 4.54
N GLN A 329 27.33 -16.33 4.45
CA GLN A 329 27.98 -15.40 5.37
C GLN A 329 27.54 -13.96 5.12
N GLU A 330 27.33 -13.58 3.86
CA GLU A 330 26.86 -12.24 3.46
C GLU A 330 25.38 -12.06 3.74
N ALA A 331 24.54 -13.04 3.43
CA ALA A 331 23.12 -13.03 3.79
C ALA A 331 22.92 -12.91 5.33
N ASN A 332 23.75 -13.59 6.13
CA ASN A 332 23.72 -13.43 7.58
C ASN A 332 24.28 -12.08 8.06
N TYR A 333 25.21 -11.47 7.33
CA TYR A 333 25.72 -10.14 7.63
C TYR A 333 24.68 -9.05 7.28
N TYR A 334 23.99 -9.18 6.15
CA TYR A 334 22.83 -8.36 5.77
C TYR A 334 21.76 -8.37 6.85
N ALA A 335 21.27 -9.56 7.25
CA ALA A 335 20.25 -9.68 8.29
C ALA A 335 20.66 -9.04 9.63
N GLN A 336 21.94 -9.10 10.00
CA GLN A 336 22.45 -8.40 11.18
C GLN A 336 22.51 -6.89 11.02
N VAL A 337 22.77 -6.38 9.81
CA VAL A 337 22.78 -4.95 9.48
C VAL A 337 21.36 -4.39 9.52
N SER A 338 20.42 -5.06 8.84
CA SER A 338 19.00 -4.70 8.85
C SER A 338 18.43 -4.67 10.26
N LEU A 339 18.73 -5.68 11.10
CA LEU A 339 18.30 -5.68 12.51
C LEU A 339 18.82 -4.46 13.29
N ARG A 340 20.11 -4.10 13.14
CA ARG A 340 20.66 -2.89 13.80
C ARG A 340 20.02 -1.61 13.29
N ILE A 341 19.66 -1.54 12.02
CA ILE A 341 18.95 -0.40 11.44
C ILE A 341 17.55 -0.29 12.04
N THR A 342 16.80 -1.40 12.11
CA THR A 342 15.48 -1.45 12.76
C THR A 342 15.55 -1.04 14.24
N GLU A 343 16.54 -1.56 14.99
CA GLU A 343 16.77 -1.15 16.39
C GLU A 343 17.00 0.37 16.52
N LYS A 344 17.81 0.98 15.63
CA LYS A 344 18.07 2.43 15.64
C LYS A 344 16.85 3.27 15.27
N LEU A 345 16.02 2.81 14.33
CA LEU A 345 14.78 3.49 13.95
C LEU A 345 13.78 3.49 15.11
N LEU A 346 13.65 2.39 15.83
CA LEU A 346 12.82 2.28 17.05
C LEU A 346 13.31 3.16 18.21
N GLU A 347 14.58 3.60 18.22
CA GLU A 347 15.10 4.59 19.18
C GLU A 347 14.81 6.07 18.78
N THR A 348 14.07 6.33 17.70
CA THR A 348 13.70 7.69 17.25
C THR A 348 12.25 8.11 17.46
N VAL A 349 11.39 7.19 17.89
CA VAL A 349 9.98 7.42 18.27
C VAL A 349 9.86 7.58 19.80
#